data_AF-A0A2V9IYR5-F1
#
_entry.id   AF-A0A2V9IYR5-F1
#
_cell.length_a   1.000
_cell.length_b   1.000
_cell.length_c   1.000
_cell.angle_alpha   90.00
_cell.angle_beta   90.00
_cell.angle_gamma   90.00
#
_symmetry.space_group_name_H-M   'P 1'
#
loop_
_entity.id
_entity.type
_entity.pdbx_description
1 polymer ?
#
loop_
_entity_poly.entity_id
_entity_poly.type
_entity_poly.pdbx_seq_one_letter_code
_entity_poly.pdbx_strand_id
1 'polypeptide(L)'
;MTTFKLFSFKRLVLTFAVLLTLNCVLAAQKAASSDDPNNPIITARARAIHDSAIVVDTHADTPQRFLDENFDIGNTDPKDIGHISLNKVRSGNLGAEFFSIWVDPGTVAKEHFAQHTLDLIDSVYEQVARHPDRMIMAYSVEDIERARKQKKLAALMGIEGGHSIENDIHVLRAFYRLGVRYMTLSWSNTNEWADSSGDERAPSLGVEVTVERVDMTDDDRIVTISERNKSRQRIPIADLPLPDPPPEGSEWIDAYRRWARRR
;
A
#
# COMPACT_ATOMS: atom_id res chain seq x y z
N MET A 1 -33.00 -72.14 41.37
CA MET A 1 -31.61 -71.74 41.67
C MET A 1 -31.16 -70.74 40.64
N THR A 2 -31.12 -69.45 40.99
CA THR A 2 -30.51 -68.40 40.16
C THR A 2 -29.93 -67.35 41.10
N THR A 3 -28.61 -67.40 41.26
CA THR A 3 -27.80 -66.53 42.11
C THR A 3 -27.49 -65.24 41.34
N PHE A 4 -28.03 -64.10 41.77
CA PHE A 4 -27.61 -62.79 41.25
C PHE A 4 -26.36 -62.32 42.01
N LYS A 5 -25.23 -62.22 41.29
CA LYS A 5 -23.99 -61.64 41.81
C LYS A 5 -24.16 -60.13 41.97
N LEU A 6 -24.00 -59.64 43.20
CA LEU A 6 -23.90 -58.22 43.52
C LEU A 6 -22.63 -57.66 42.86
N PHE A 7 -22.77 -56.93 41.77
CA PHE A 7 -21.65 -56.22 41.13
C PHE A 7 -21.22 -55.06 42.03
N SER A 8 -19.91 -55.00 42.34
CA SER A 8 -19.30 -54.06 43.28
C SER A 8 -19.46 -52.60 42.84
N PHE A 9 -20.30 -51.86 43.58
CA PHE A 9 -20.61 -50.43 43.41
C PHE A 9 -19.35 -49.53 43.34
N LYS A 10 -18.25 -49.95 43.99
CA LYS A 10 -16.97 -49.23 43.99
C LYS A 10 -16.29 -49.19 42.61
N ARG A 11 -16.47 -50.22 41.78
CA ARG A 11 -15.91 -50.23 40.41
C ARG A 11 -16.66 -49.25 39.50
N LEU A 12 -17.99 -49.17 39.64
CA LEU A 12 -18.82 -48.28 38.83
C LEU A 12 -18.50 -46.79 39.07
N VAL A 13 -18.32 -46.39 40.33
CA VAL A 13 -18.00 -45.00 40.70
C VAL A 13 -16.59 -44.60 40.21
N LEU A 14 -15.61 -45.50 40.31
CA LEU A 14 -14.25 -45.23 39.85
C LEU A 14 -14.18 -45.11 38.31
N THR A 15 -14.91 -45.96 37.58
CA THR A 15 -15.00 -45.87 36.12
C THR A 15 -15.68 -44.58 35.67
N PHE A 16 -16.71 -44.12 36.39
CA PHE A 16 -17.39 -42.85 36.10
C PHE A 16 -16.48 -41.62 36.35
N ALA A 17 -15.71 -41.62 37.45
CA ALA A 17 -14.77 -40.54 37.75
C ALA A 17 -13.60 -40.47 36.75
N VAL A 18 -13.10 -41.63 36.28
CA VAL A 18 -12.07 -41.70 35.23
C VAL A 18 -12.64 -41.24 33.87
N LEU A 19 -13.86 -41.62 33.52
CA LEU A 19 -14.52 -41.17 32.29
C LEU A 19 -14.81 -39.65 32.31
N LEU A 20 -15.17 -39.09 33.47
CA LEU A 20 -15.43 -37.66 33.61
C LEU A 20 -14.14 -36.84 33.50
N THR A 21 -13.06 -37.28 34.15
CA THR A 21 -11.75 -36.63 34.08
C THR A 21 -11.12 -36.75 32.69
N LEU A 22 -11.26 -37.90 32.02
CA LEU A 22 -10.79 -38.08 30.64
C LEU A 22 -11.54 -37.15 29.66
N ASN A 23 -12.86 -37.01 29.81
CA ASN A 23 -13.65 -36.08 29.00
C ASN A 23 -13.28 -34.61 29.24
N CYS A 24 -12.96 -34.22 30.48
CA CYS A 24 -12.46 -32.87 30.76
C CYS A 24 -11.10 -32.60 30.11
N VAL A 25 -10.18 -33.57 30.11
CA VAL A 25 -8.85 -33.43 29.47
C VAL A 25 -8.98 -33.38 27.94
N LEU A 26 -9.84 -34.21 27.35
CA LEU A 26 -10.15 -34.20 25.92
C LEU A 26 -10.82 -32.88 25.48
N ALA A 27 -11.71 -32.32 26.29
CA ALA A 27 -12.32 -31.02 26.01
C ALA A 27 -11.31 -29.86 26.09
N ALA A 28 -10.39 -29.90 27.06
CA ALA A 28 -9.32 -28.91 27.19
C ALA A 28 -8.30 -28.98 26.04
N GLN A 29 -7.96 -30.17 25.56
CA GLN A 29 -7.10 -30.33 24.37
C GLN A 29 -7.77 -29.84 23.09
N LYS A 30 -9.09 -30.05 22.93
CA LYS A 30 -9.84 -29.60 21.75
C LYS A 30 -10.05 -28.09 21.71
N ALA A 31 -10.10 -27.43 22.87
CA ALA A 31 -10.15 -25.97 22.97
C ALA A 31 -8.80 -25.29 22.69
N ALA A 32 -7.68 -26.00 22.85
CA ALA A 32 -6.34 -25.48 22.59
C ALA A 32 -5.90 -25.62 21.13
N SER A 33 -6.68 -26.30 20.28
CA SER A 33 -6.32 -26.61 18.88
C SER A 33 -7.24 -25.95 17.86
N SER A 34 -7.69 -24.71 18.09
CA SER A 34 -8.34 -23.93 17.04
C SER A 34 -7.30 -23.11 16.28
N ASP A 35 -6.47 -23.79 15.49
CA ASP A 35 -5.65 -23.17 14.44
C ASP A 35 -6.54 -22.90 13.22
N ASP A 36 -7.60 -22.11 13.39
CA ASP A 36 -8.29 -21.51 12.25
C ASP A 36 -7.44 -20.33 11.78
N PRO A 37 -6.85 -20.36 10.58
CA PRO A 37 -6.08 -19.24 10.06
C PRO A 37 -6.92 -17.95 9.96
N ASN A 38 -8.25 -18.05 9.95
CA ASN A 38 -9.15 -16.90 9.96
C ASN A 38 -9.55 -16.42 11.37
N ASN A 39 -9.18 -17.15 12.43
CA ASN A 39 -9.45 -16.77 13.81
C ASN A 39 -8.27 -17.15 14.73
N PRO A 40 -7.13 -16.44 14.60
CA PRO A 40 -5.95 -16.74 15.39
C PRO A 40 -6.23 -16.55 16.88
N ILE A 41 -5.74 -17.48 17.71
CA ILE A 41 -5.80 -17.34 19.16
C ILE A 41 -4.92 -16.15 19.59
N ILE A 42 -5.55 -15.03 19.92
CA ILE A 42 -4.85 -13.83 20.43
C ILE A 42 -4.56 -14.01 21.92
N THR A 43 -3.29 -14.25 22.24
CA THR A 43 -2.86 -14.36 23.65
C THR A 43 -3.04 -13.04 24.40
N ALA A 44 -3.26 -13.11 25.71
CA ALA A 44 -3.33 -11.91 26.56
C ALA A 44 -2.06 -11.05 26.47
N ARG A 45 -0.89 -11.70 26.29
CA ARG A 45 0.38 -11.00 26.07
C ARG A 45 0.39 -10.22 24.76
N ALA A 46 -0.04 -10.83 23.65
CA ALA A 46 -0.11 -10.15 22.35
C ALA A 46 -1.05 -8.94 22.42
N ARG A 47 -2.21 -9.10 23.07
CA ARG A 47 -3.16 -8.00 23.30
C ARG A 47 -2.55 -6.86 24.12
N ALA A 48 -1.86 -7.18 25.22
CA ALA A 48 -1.20 -6.17 26.05
C ALA A 48 -0.12 -5.38 25.29
N ILE A 49 0.67 -6.06 24.44
CA ILE A 49 1.65 -5.40 23.57
C ILE A 49 0.94 -4.44 22.62
N HIS A 50 -0.08 -4.94 21.90
CA HIS A 50 -0.86 -4.15 20.95
C HIS A 50 -1.45 -2.91 21.60
N ASP A 51 -2.13 -3.06 22.73
CA ASP A 51 -2.80 -1.97 23.45
C ASP A 51 -1.79 -0.92 23.97
N SER A 52 -0.58 -1.34 24.33
CA SER A 52 0.49 -0.44 24.79
C SER A 52 1.17 0.34 23.67
N ALA A 53 1.17 -0.19 22.45
CA ALA A 53 1.88 0.38 21.31
C ALA A 53 1.14 1.59 20.70
N ILE A 54 1.91 2.48 20.07
CA ILE A 54 1.39 3.40 19.05
C ILE A 54 1.47 2.65 17.74
N VAL A 55 0.33 2.14 17.26
CA VAL A 55 0.25 1.51 15.94
C VAL A 55 0.28 2.61 14.90
N VAL A 56 1.22 2.51 13.96
CA VAL A 56 1.37 3.42 12.82
C VAL A 56 1.18 2.59 11.57
N ASP A 57 0.14 2.90 10.80
CA ASP A 57 0.02 2.41 9.43
C ASP A 57 0.63 3.45 8.50
N THR A 58 1.40 2.97 7.51
CA THR A 58 2.17 3.81 6.60
C THR A 58 1.45 4.04 5.28
N HIS A 59 0.30 3.43 5.03
CA HIS A 59 -0.36 3.56 3.74
C HIS A 59 -1.84 3.16 3.75
N ALA A 60 -2.72 4.12 3.48
CA ALA A 60 -4.14 3.86 3.26
C ALA A 60 -4.77 4.72 2.16
N ASP A 61 -5.35 4.06 1.14
CA ASP A 61 -6.04 4.67 -0.01
C ASP A 61 -7.45 5.21 0.30
N THR A 62 -7.69 5.61 1.54
CA THR A 62 -8.99 6.18 1.93
C THR A 62 -9.29 7.57 1.29
N PRO A 63 -8.31 8.45 0.99
CA PRO A 63 -8.59 9.80 0.48
C PRO A 63 -9.43 9.87 -0.79
N GLN A 64 -9.31 8.90 -1.70
CA GLN A 64 -10.15 8.86 -2.90
C GLN A 64 -11.65 8.80 -2.54
N ARG A 65 -12.00 8.07 -1.48
CA ARG A 65 -13.38 8.03 -1.00
C ARG A 65 -13.82 9.38 -0.42
N PHE A 66 -12.91 10.12 0.22
CA PHE A 66 -13.23 11.46 0.72
C PHE A 66 -13.56 12.40 -0.44
N LEU A 67 -12.77 12.35 -1.50
CA LEU A 67 -12.90 13.23 -2.65
C LEU A 67 -14.05 12.83 -3.59
N ASP A 68 -14.09 11.55 -4.01
CA ASP A 68 -14.97 11.08 -5.09
C ASP A 68 -16.32 10.57 -4.60
N GLU A 69 -16.36 9.99 -3.39
CA GLU A 69 -17.58 9.43 -2.80
C GLU A 69 -18.21 10.37 -1.75
N ASN A 70 -17.55 11.50 -1.43
CA ASN A 70 -17.88 12.37 -0.29
C ASN A 70 -18.03 11.56 1.02
N PHE A 71 -17.18 10.55 1.19
CA PHE A 71 -17.18 9.68 2.36
C PHE A 71 -16.76 10.46 3.61
N ASP A 72 -17.51 10.27 4.69
CA ASP A 72 -17.16 10.75 6.02
C ASP A 72 -16.46 9.62 6.80
N ILE A 73 -15.21 9.82 7.21
CA ILE A 73 -14.45 8.84 8.00
C ILE A 73 -15.09 8.55 9.37
N GLY A 74 -15.93 9.45 9.87
CA GLY A 74 -16.77 9.28 11.05
C GLY A 74 -18.01 8.40 10.84
N ASN A 75 -18.26 7.93 9.61
CA ASN A 75 -19.42 7.09 9.27
C ASN A 75 -19.51 5.84 10.17
N THR A 76 -20.73 5.54 10.58
CA THR A 76 -21.08 4.40 11.45
C THR A 76 -21.94 3.35 10.75
N ASP A 77 -22.19 3.47 9.44
CA ASP A 77 -22.96 2.48 8.69
C ASP A 77 -22.25 1.11 8.75
N PRO A 78 -22.88 0.07 9.34
CA PRO A 78 -22.29 -1.27 9.40
C PRO A 78 -22.15 -1.92 8.00
N LYS A 79 -22.78 -1.36 6.96
CA LYS A 79 -22.64 -1.81 5.57
C LYS A 79 -21.45 -1.18 4.86
N ASP A 80 -20.77 -0.20 5.46
CA ASP A 80 -19.56 0.37 4.90
C ASP A 80 -18.44 -0.68 4.86
N ILE A 81 -18.15 -1.14 3.64
CA ILE A 81 -17.13 -2.15 3.35
C ILE A 81 -15.70 -1.61 3.41
N GLY A 82 -15.51 -0.29 3.55
CA GLY A 82 -14.18 0.30 3.66
C GLY A 82 -13.40 -0.21 4.88
N HIS A 83 -12.08 -0.22 4.80
CA HIS A 83 -11.25 -0.76 5.88
C HIS A 83 -11.01 0.25 7.02
N ILE A 84 -11.17 1.54 6.76
CA ILE A 84 -10.92 2.61 7.73
C ILE A 84 -12.18 3.43 8.00
N SER A 85 -12.49 3.57 9.28
CA SER A 85 -13.41 4.57 9.84
C SER A 85 -12.95 4.89 11.26
N LEU A 86 -13.35 6.01 11.84
CA LEU A 86 -12.89 6.40 13.18
C LEU A 86 -13.32 5.40 14.27
N ASN A 87 -14.37 4.60 14.03
CA ASN A 87 -14.74 3.50 14.92
C ASN A 87 -13.79 2.31 14.77
N LYS A 88 -13.43 1.94 13.53
CA LYS A 88 -12.46 0.87 13.22
C LYS A 88 -11.07 1.23 13.75
N VAL A 89 -10.62 2.47 13.54
CA VAL A 89 -9.39 3.08 14.10
C VAL A 89 -9.35 2.90 15.62
N ARG A 90 -10.44 3.28 16.31
CA ARG A 90 -10.52 3.17 17.76
C ARG A 90 -10.47 1.72 18.24
N SER A 91 -11.20 0.81 17.60
CA SER A 91 -11.18 -0.62 17.95
C SER A 91 -9.86 -1.30 17.64
N GLY A 92 -9.14 -0.83 16.62
CA GLY A 92 -7.85 -1.36 16.20
C GLY A 92 -6.65 -0.78 16.94
N ASN A 93 -6.84 0.17 17.87
CA ASN A 93 -5.75 0.92 18.52
C ASN A 93 -4.80 1.60 17.51
N LEU A 94 -5.31 2.01 16.35
CA LEU A 94 -4.53 2.75 15.37
C LEU A 94 -4.27 4.17 15.89
N GLY A 95 -2.98 4.50 16.04
CA GLY A 95 -2.53 5.78 16.61
C GLY A 95 -2.19 6.82 15.55
N ALA A 96 -1.64 6.39 14.41
CA ALA A 96 -1.30 7.24 13.29
C ALA A 96 -1.55 6.52 11.97
N GLU A 97 -2.01 7.28 10.98
CA GLU A 97 -2.27 6.80 9.62
C GLU A 97 -1.60 7.75 8.63
N PHE A 98 -0.92 7.17 7.64
CA PHE A 98 -0.48 7.92 6.46
C PHE A 98 -1.50 7.71 5.35
N PHE A 99 -2.37 8.70 5.20
CA PHE A 99 -3.32 8.75 4.11
C PHE A 99 -2.58 8.90 2.78
N SER A 100 -2.80 7.92 1.88
CA SER A 100 -2.19 7.89 0.55
C SER A 100 -2.85 8.95 -0.34
N ILE A 101 -2.05 9.90 -0.80
CA ILE A 101 -2.43 10.90 -1.79
C ILE A 101 -2.02 10.33 -3.14
N TRP A 102 -2.91 9.51 -3.70
CA TRP A 102 -2.69 8.81 -4.97
C TRP A 102 -3.60 9.37 -6.06
N VAL A 103 -3.00 9.74 -7.19
CA VAL A 103 -3.70 10.15 -8.39
C VAL A 103 -3.65 9.02 -9.41
N ASP A 104 -4.81 8.59 -9.89
CA ASP A 104 -4.92 7.55 -10.91
C ASP A 104 -4.51 8.07 -12.30
N PRO A 105 -3.37 7.60 -12.86
CA PRO A 105 -2.90 8.04 -14.17
C PRO A 105 -3.76 7.52 -15.34
N GLY A 106 -4.67 6.57 -15.09
CA GLY A 106 -5.62 6.05 -16.08
C GLY A 106 -6.86 6.92 -16.26
N THR A 107 -7.20 7.75 -15.27
CA THR A 107 -8.43 8.55 -15.27
C THR A 107 -8.17 10.07 -15.23
N VAL A 108 -7.00 10.49 -14.73
CA VAL A 108 -6.60 11.91 -14.69
C VAL A 108 -5.61 12.21 -15.81
N ALA A 109 -5.81 13.34 -16.52
CA ALA A 109 -4.87 13.78 -17.54
C ALA A 109 -3.55 14.26 -16.91
N LYS A 110 -2.42 14.08 -17.61
CA LYS A 110 -1.08 14.31 -17.06
C LYS A 110 -0.85 15.74 -16.57
N GLU A 111 -1.49 16.72 -17.19
CA GLU A 111 -1.46 18.14 -16.85
C GLU A 111 -2.32 18.52 -15.63
N HIS A 112 -2.99 17.55 -15.01
CA HIS A 112 -3.89 17.75 -13.86
C HIS A 112 -3.50 16.91 -12.64
N PHE A 113 -2.35 16.23 -12.64
CA PHE A 113 -1.92 15.40 -11.52
C PHE A 113 -1.64 16.24 -10.28
N ALA A 114 -0.95 17.38 -10.43
CA ALA A 114 -0.64 18.26 -9.31
C ALA A 114 -1.92 18.89 -8.73
N GLN A 115 -2.89 19.24 -9.59
CA GLN A 115 -4.18 19.76 -9.15
C GLN A 115 -4.97 18.70 -8.38
N HIS A 116 -5.10 17.48 -8.91
CA HIS A 116 -5.84 16.42 -8.22
C HIS A 116 -5.16 16.01 -6.91
N THR A 117 -3.83 16.09 -6.85
CA THR A 117 -3.06 15.90 -5.60
C THR A 117 -3.44 16.95 -4.55
N LEU A 118 -3.67 18.21 -4.94
CA LEU A 118 -4.15 19.26 -4.03
C LEU A 118 -5.57 18.95 -3.52
N ASP A 119 -6.46 18.49 -4.40
CA ASP A 119 -7.84 18.14 -4.03
C ASP A 119 -7.87 17.00 -3.00
N LEU A 120 -7.03 15.98 -3.17
CA LEU A 120 -6.88 14.89 -2.23
C LEU A 120 -6.27 15.34 -0.89
N ILE A 121 -5.23 16.19 -0.93
CA ILE A 121 -4.65 16.79 0.30
C ILE A 121 -5.73 17.55 1.07
N ASP A 122 -6.51 18.40 0.39
CA ASP A 122 -7.57 19.18 1.01
C ASP A 122 -8.65 18.29 1.62
N SER A 123 -9.04 17.21 0.94
CA SER A 123 -10.03 16.25 1.45
C SER A 123 -9.63 15.66 2.81
N VAL A 124 -8.34 15.40 3.04
CA VAL A 124 -7.83 14.91 4.35
C VAL A 124 -7.94 16.00 5.40
N TYR A 125 -7.58 17.24 5.06
CA TYR A 125 -7.77 18.40 5.95
C TYR A 125 -9.24 18.59 6.33
N GLU A 126 -10.16 18.45 5.37
CA GLU A 126 -11.60 18.54 5.64
C GLU A 126 -12.05 17.48 6.64
N GLN A 127 -11.60 16.22 6.52
CA GLN A 127 -11.95 15.17 7.49
C GLN A 127 -11.44 15.53 8.90
N VAL A 128 -10.20 16.02 9.03
CA VAL A 128 -9.68 16.46 10.33
C VAL A 128 -10.46 17.64 10.90
N ALA A 129 -10.85 18.60 10.04
CA ALA A 129 -11.67 19.75 10.44
C ALA A 129 -13.10 19.35 10.86
N ARG A 130 -13.67 18.32 10.24
CA ARG A 130 -14.98 17.76 10.58
C ARG A 130 -14.96 16.98 11.92
N HIS A 131 -13.83 16.37 12.27
CA HIS A 131 -13.67 15.53 13.47
C HIS A 131 -12.55 16.00 14.43
N PRO A 132 -12.56 17.27 14.88
CA PRO A 132 -11.45 17.86 15.64
C PRO A 132 -11.27 17.24 17.03
N ASP A 133 -12.29 16.56 17.56
CA ASP A 133 -12.25 15.81 18.82
C ASP A 133 -11.63 14.41 18.66
N ARG A 134 -11.57 13.87 17.44
CA ARG A 134 -11.12 12.50 17.14
C ARG A 134 -9.86 12.43 16.28
N MET A 135 -9.54 13.49 15.55
CA MET A 135 -8.40 13.56 14.63
C MET A 135 -7.55 14.79 14.87
N ILE A 136 -6.29 14.73 14.45
CA ILE A 136 -5.38 15.87 14.38
C ILE A 136 -4.38 15.65 13.24
N MET A 137 -4.06 16.70 12.49
CA MET A 137 -2.95 16.63 11.53
C MET A 137 -1.62 16.44 12.27
N ALA A 138 -0.77 15.58 11.72
CA ALA A 138 0.55 15.31 12.23
C ALA A 138 1.62 15.45 11.14
N TYR A 139 2.72 16.09 11.51
CA TYR A 139 3.80 16.47 10.61
C TYR A 139 5.18 16.09 11.15
N SER A 140 5.20 15.50 12.33
CA SER A 140 6.39 15.19 13.13
C SER A 140 6.06 14.06 14.11
N VAL A 141 7.10 13.48 14.73
CA VAL A 141 6.93 12.47 15.77
C VAL A 141 6.22 13.06 16.99
N GLU A 142 6.53 14.31 17.33
CA GLU A 142 5.95 15.04 18.44
C GLU A 142 4.44 15.23 18.26
N ASP A 143 3.97 15.43 17.02
CA ASP A 143 2.54 15.50 16.71
C ASP A 143 1.83 14.15 16.91
N ILE A 144 2.49 13.04 16.53
CA ILE A 144 1.97 11.68 16.74
C ILE A 144 1.84 11.39 18.25
N GLU A 145 2.89 11.72 19.02
CA GLU A 145 2.86 11.56 20.48
C GLU A 145 1.78 12.43 21.13
N ARG A 146 1.58 13.65 20.62
CA ARG A 146 0.50 14.54 21.08
C ARG A 146 -0.87 13.96 20.77
N ALA A 147 -1.08 13.42 19.57
CA ALA A 147 -2.33 12.76 19.19
C ALA A 147 -2.64 11.57 20.10
N ARG A 148 -1.64 10.73 20.38
CA ARG A 148 -1.76 9.60 21.31
C ARG A 148 -2.19 10.05 22.71
N LYS A 149 -1.57 11.09 23.26
CA LYS A 149 -1.94 11.68 24.57
C LYS A 149 -3.37 12.22 24.58
N GLN A 150 -3.81 12.80 23.46
CA GLN A 150 -5.17 13.32 23.28
C GLN A 150 -6.19 12.23 22.90
N LYS A 151 -5.77 10.97 22.73
CA LYS A 151 -6.60 9.85 22.25
C LYS A 151 -7.23 10.10 20.87
N LYS A 152 -6.53 10.84 20.02
CA LYS A 152 -6.91 11.15 18.64
C LYS A 152 -6.07 10.34 17.66
N LEU A 153 -6.62 10.14 16.46
CA LEU A 153 -5.85 9.67 15.31
C LEU A 153 -4.94 10.80 14.82
N ALA A 154 -3.64 10.52 14.70
CA ALA A 154 -2.72 11.37 13.95
C ALA A 154 -2.91 11.09 12.45
N ALA A 155 -3.35 12.11 11.71
CA ALA A 155 -3.48 12.06 10.26
C ALA A 155 -2.21 12.64 9.62
N LEU A 156 -1.46 11.80 8.90
CA LEU A 156 -0.33 12.17 8.07
C LEU A 156 -0.69 11.96 6.61
N MET A 157 0.05 12.58 5.71
CA MET A 157 -0.14 12.45 4.26
C MET A 157 1.16 12.03 3.60
N GLY A 158 1.04 11.17 2.61
CA GLY A 158 2.13 10.78 1.76
C GLY A 158 1.68 10.68 0.31
N ILE A 159 2.47 11.21 -0.61
CA ILE A 159 2.16 11.15 -2.04
C ILE A 159 2.55 9.77 -2.57
N GLU A 160 1.64 9.15 -3.32
CA GLU A 160 1.89 7.91 -4.02
C GLU A 160 2.06 8.17 -5.51
N GLY A 161 3.31 8.08 -5.97
CA GLY A 161 3.71 8.25 -7.35
C GLY A 161 4.28 9.63 -7.65
N GLY A 162 5.51 9.63 -8.18
CA GLY A 162 6.23 10.85 -8.56
C GLY A 162 5.58 11.64 -9.70
N HIS A 163 4.65 11.06 -10.45
CA HIS A 163 3.89 11.79 -11.47
C HIS A 163 3.08 12.94 -10.86
N SER A 164 2.72 12.86 -9.58
CA SER A 164 2.00 13.90 -8.83
C SER A 164 2.70 15.26 -8.81
N ILE A 165 4.04 15.29 -8.96
CA ILE A 165 4.80 16.55 -8.98
C ILE A 165 5.03 17.10 -10.39
N GLU A 166 4.59 16.41 -11.44
CA GLU A 166 4.68 16.85 -12.84
C GLU A 166 6.08 17.34 -13.26
N ASN A 167 7.13 16.66 -12.76
CA ASN A 167 8.54 17.01 -12.99
C ASN A 167 8.95 18.41 -12.47
N ASP A 168 8.17 18.97 -11.55
CA ASP A 168 8.46 20.25 -10.92
C ASP A 168 8.80 20.10 -9.42
N ILE A 169 10.08 20.31 -9.09
CA ILE A 169 10.56 20.28 -7.71
C ILE A 169 9.97 21.41 -6.83
N HIS A 170 9.47 22.50 -7.43
CA HIS A 170 8.74 23.54 -6.72
C HIS A 170 7.38 23.03 -6.22
N VAL A 171 6.70 22.19 -7.00
CA VAL A 171 5.46 21.51 -6.61
C VAL A 171 5.70 20.57 -5.43
N LEU A 172 6.79 19.78 -5.46
CA LEU A 172 7.18 18.95 -4.30
C LEU A 172 7.35 19.78 -3.02
N ARG A 173 8.04 20.93 -3.12
CA ARG A 173 8.22 21.84 -1.97
C ARG A 173 6.89 22.44 -1.49
N ALA A 174 5.94 22.69 -2.39
CA ALA A 174 4.61 23.16 -2.04
C ALA A 174 3.85 22.09 -1.26
N PHE A 175 3.82 20.84 -1.75
CA PHE A 175 3.17 19.73 -1.05
C PHE A 175 3.77 19.46 0.33
N TYR A 176 5.09 19.54 0.48
CA TYR A 176 5.72 19.43 1.79
C TYR A 176 5.24 20.52 2.77
N ARG A 177 5.11 21.77 2.31
CA ARG A 177 4.56 22.88 3.12
C ARG A 177 3.09 22.66 3.46
N LEU A 178 2.33 22.00 2.59
CA LEU A 178 0.96 21.58 2.83
C LEU A 178 0.85 20.34 3.74
N GLY A 179 1.96 19.79 4.22
CA GLY A 179 1.95 18.75 5.26
C GLY A 179 2.29 17.35 4.79
N VAL A 180 2.59 17.14 3.51
CA VAL A 180 3.07 15.84 3.00
C VAL A 180 4.41 15.47 3.64
N ARG A 181 4.57 14.22 4.10
CA ARG A 181 5.78 13.75 4.82
C ARG A 181 6.50 12.56 4.19
N TYR A 182 5.90 11.91 3.20
CA TYR A 182 6.65 11.06 2.26
C TYR A 182 6.16 11.27 0.83
N MET A 183 6.97 10.80 -0.13
CA MET A 183 6.56 10.58 -1.51
C MET A 183 7.17 9.25 -1.98
N THR A 184 6.39 8.39 -2.62
CA THR A 184 6.94 7.26 -3.38
C THR A 184 7.42 7.75 -4.74
N LEU A 185 8.57 7.27 -5.20
CA LEU A 185 9.22 7.78 -6.42
C LEU A 185 8.40 7.45 -7.69
N SER A 186 7.75 6.29 -7.70
CA SER A 186 6.84 5.83 -8.76
C SER A 186 5.61 5.17 -8.13
N TRP A 187 4.57 5.01 -8.94
CA TRP A 187 3.50 4.03 -8.69
C TRP A 187 3.71 2.86 -9.67
N SER A 188 2.66 2.13 -10.05
CA SER A 188 2.67 1.10 -11.08
C SER A 188 3.04 1.62 -12.47
N ASN A 189 3.09 2.94 -12.69
CA ASN A 189 3.60 3.59 -13.90
C ASN A 189 5.01 4.19 -13.70
N THR A 190 5.86 4.04 -14.71
CA THR A 190 7.11 4.80 -14.84
C THR A 190 6.82 6.29 -15.05
N ASN A 191 7.70 7.15 -14.53
CA ASN A 191 7.73 8.58 -14.85
C ASN A 191 9.12 8.97 -15.38
N GLU A 192 9.32 10.24 -15.69
CA GLU A 192 10.50 10.75 -16.42
C GLU A 192 11.84 10.56 -15.66
N TRP A 193 11.79 10.25 -14.36
CA TRP A 193 12.98 10.12 -13.51
C TRP A 193 12.97 8.89 -12.57
N ALA A 194 11.93 8.06 -12.63
CA ALA A 194 11.84 6.83 -11.85
C ALA A 194 11.05 5.73 -12.58
N ASP A 195 11.69 4.57 -12.74
CA ASP A 195 11.08 3.35 -13.29
C ASP A 195 10.20 2.65 -12.24
N SER A 196 9.09 2.09 -12.72
CA SER A 196 8.17 1.29 -11.92
C SER A 196 8.41 -0.20 -12.08
N SER A 197 8.32 -0.96 -10.97
CA SER A 197 8.27 -2.43 -11.05
C SER A 197 6.97 -2.97 -11.66
N GLY A 198 5.92 -2.15 -11.72
CA GLY A 198 4.65 -2.47 -12.39
C GLY A 198 4.65 -2.15 -13.89
N ASP A 199 5.69 -1.49 -14.39
CA ASP A 199 5.85 -1.20 -15.81
C ASP A 199 6.78 -2.21 -16.47
N GLU A 200 6.18 -3.24 -17.07
CA GLU A 200 6.90 -4.31 -17.77
C GLU A 200 7.77 -3.81 -18.95
N ARG A 201 7.64 -2.53 -19.34
CA ARG A 201 8.31 -1.94 -20.51
C ARG A 201 9.32 -0.84 -20.18
N ALA A 202 9.59 -0.56 -18.90
CA ALA A 202 10.54 0.49 -18.52
C ALA A 202 11.94 0.23 -19.14
N PRO A 203 12.43 1.09 -20.05
CA PRO A 203 13.80 0.98 -20.56
C PRO A 203 14.74 1.30 -19.41
N SER A 204 15.71 0.40 -19.15
CA SER A 204 16.67 0.53 -18.06
C SER A 204 17.14 1.97 -17.83
N LEU A 205 16.66 2.57 -16.73
CA LEU A 205 17.16 3.73 -15.99
C LEU A 205 18.48 4.28 -16.53
N GLY A 206 18.51 5.53 -16.99
CA GLY A 206 19.63 6.49 -17.18
C GLY A 206 21.06 6.11 -16.77
N VAL A 207 21.50 4.91 -17.11
CA VAL A 207 22.79 4.28 -16.84
C VAL A 207 23.34 3.94 -18.20
N GLU A 208 24.62 4.21 -18.42
CA GLU A 208 25.29 3.88 -19.67
C GLU A 208 25.21 2.36 -19.88
N VAL A 209 24.40 1.96 -20.85
CA VAL A 209 24.30 0.57 -21.31
C VAL A 209 25.05 0.44 -22.61
N THR A 210 25.88 -0.60 -22.72
CA THR A 210 26.51 -0.92 -24.00
C THR A 210 25.47 -1.54 -24.91
N VAL A 211 25.24 -0.92 -26.07
CA VAL A 211 24.50 -1.55 -27.15
C VAL A 211 25.36 -2.68 -27.70
N GLU A 212 24.89 -3.91 -27.58
CA GLU A 212 25.62 -5.07 -28.12
C GLU A 212 25.38 -5.24 -29.61
N ARG A 213 24.13 -5.07 -30.05
CA ARG A 213 23.74 -5.14 -31.45
C ARG A 213 22.43 -4.42 -31.74
N VAL A 214 22.23 -4.09 -33.00
CA VAL A 214 20.94 -3.64 -33.53
C VAL A 214 20.16 -4.86 -34.05
N ASP A 215 18.85 -4.86 -33.90
CA ASP A 215 17.92 -5.86 -34.41
C ASP A 215 16.69 -5.20 -35.01
N MET A 216 15.87 -5.98 -35.70
CA MET A 216 14.53 -5.60 -36.13
C MET A 216 13.50 -6.52 -35.46
N THR A 217 12.41 -5.96 -34.98
CA THR A 217 11.27 -6.73 -34.47
C THR A 217 10.39 -7.21 -35.63
N ASP A 218 9.49 -8.15 -35.34
CA ASP A 218 8.56 -8.69 -36.34
C ASP A 218 7.57 -7.65 -36.88
N ASP A 219 7.44 -6.50 -36.22
CA ASP A 219 6.66 -5.34 -36.66
C ASP A 219 7.52 -4.23 -37.30
N ASP A 220 8.70 -4.60 -37.84
CA ASP A 220 9.63 -3.73 -38.57
C ASP A 220 10.18 -2.54 -37.76
N ARG A 221 10.26 -2.66 -36.43
CA ARG A 221 10.91 -1.65 -35.58
C ARG A 221 12.37 -1.96 -35.39
N ILE A 222 13.20 -0.95 -35.60
CA ILE A 222 14.64 -1.02 -35.32
C ILE A 222 14.82 -0.86 -33.81
N VAL A 223 15.40 -1.88 -33.18
CA VAL A 223 15.67 -1.92 -31.73
C VAL A 223 17.16 -2.16 -31.49
N THR A 224 17.70 -1.56 -30.45
CA THR A 224 18.99 -1.98 -29.88
C THR A 224 18.74 -3.10 -28.89
N ILE A 225 19.69 -4.02 -28.84
CA ILE A 225 19.77 -5.01 -27.78
C ILE A 225 20.87 -4.58 -26.84
N SER A 226 20.46 -4.35 -25.59
CA SER A 226 21.35 -3.95 -24.51
C SER A 226 21.32 -5.05 -23.45
N GLU A 227 22.50 -5.50 -23.05
CA GLU A 227 22.67 -6.49 -21.99
C GLU A 227 23.35 -5.83 -20.79
N ARG A 228 22.81 -6.09 -19.61
CA ARG A 228 23.48 -5.77 -18.35
C ARG A 228 23.36 -6.96 -17.41
N ASN A 229 24.50 -7.48 -16.99
CA ASN A 229 24.60 -8.71 -16.21
C ASN A 229 23.99 -9.92 -16.95
N LYS A 230 22.84 -10.43 -16.50
CA LYS A 230 22.10 -11.55 -17.11
C LYS A 230 20.76 -11.12 -17.71
N SER A 231 20.50 -9.82 -17.72
CA SER A 231 19.24 -9.23 -18.18
C SER A 231 19.46 -8.60 -19.54
N ARG A 232 18.64 -9.01 -20.50
CA ARG A 232 18.69 -8.54 -21.89
C ARG A 232 17.42 -7.76 -22.19
N GLN A 233 17.57 -6.54 -22.68
CA GLN A 233 16.45 -5.67 -23.06
C GLN A 233 16.53 -5.31 -24.54
N ARG A 234 15.37 -5.14 -25.17
CA ARG A 234 15.21 -4.60 -26.52
C ARG A 234 14.65 -3.19 -26.38
N ILE A 235 15.42 -2.18 -26.80
CA ILE A 235 15.05 -0.77 -26.67
C ILE A 235 14.89 -0.19 -28.08
N PRO A 236 13.75 0.43 -28.44
CA PRO A 236 13.62 1.07 -29.74
C PRO A 236 14.70 2.13 -29.94
N ILE A 237 15.32 2.16 -31.12
CA ILE A 237 16.39 3.12 -31.40
C ILE A 237 15.90 4.58 -31.34
N ALA A 238 14.59 4.77 -31.55
CA ALA A 238 13.93 6.06 -31.43
C ALA A 238 13.91 6.60 -29.98
N ASP A 239 13.99 5.71 -28.99
CA ASP A 239 13.89 6.04 -27.57
C ASP A 239 15.27 6.26 -26.93
N LEU A 240 16.36 6.02 -27.68
CA LEU A 240 17.71 6.29 -27.20
C LEU A 240 18.09 7.77 -27.36
N PRO A 241 18.73 8.37 -26.34
CA PRO A 241 19.33 9.69 -26.49
C PRO A 241 20.50 9.64 -27.47
N LEU A 242 20.59 10.62 -28.38
CA LEU A 242 21.74 10.77 -29.25
C LEU A 242 22.87 11.48 -28.48
N PRO A 243 24.15 11.13 -28.73
CA PRO A 243 25.28 11.89 -28.18
C PRO A 243 25.31 13.32 -28.75
N ASP A 244 25.98 14.24 -28.07
CA ASP A 244 26.18 15.63 -28.51
C ASP A 244 27.67 15.91 -28.80
N PRO A 245 28.07 16.24 -30.04
CA PRO A 245 27.21 16.37 -31.22
C PRO A 245 26.72 15.02 -31.75
N PRO A 246 25.55 14.99 -32.42
CA PRO A 246 25.02 13.76 -32.99
C PRO A 246 25.96 13.23 -34.08
N PRO A 247 26.08 11.90 -34.25
CA PRO A 247 26.92 11.31 -35.27
C PRO A 247 26.43 11.69 -36.66
N GLU A 248 27.34 11.85 -37.62
CA GLU A 248 26.98 12.04 -39.03
C GLU A 248 26.10 10.88 -39.51
N GLY A 249 24.99 11.19 -40.19
CA GLY A 249 24.01 10.20 -40.63
C GLY A 249 22.93 9.87 -39.62
N SER A 250 22.91 10.45 -38.41
CA SER A 250 21.83 10.21 -37.43
C SER A 250 20.50 10.89 -37.78
N GLU A 251 20.44 11.71 -38.82
CA GLU A 251 19.24 12.43 -39.27
C GLU A 251 18.09 11.49 -39.67
N TRP A 252 18.41 10.25 -40.08
CA TRP A 252 17.39 9.25 -40.38
C TRP A 252 16.58 8.86 -39.14
N ILE A 253 17.15 8.94 -37.94
CA ILE A 253 16.47 8.59 -36.68
C ILE A 253 15.34 9.58 -36.42
N ASP A 254 15.58 10.87 -36.64
CA ASP A 254 14.55 11.90 -36.53
C ASP A 254 13.50 11.80 -37.64
N ALA A 255 13.90 11.45 -38.88
CA ALA A 255 12.96 11.14 -39.95
C ALA A 255 12.07 9.92 -39.61
N TYR A 256 12.66 8.88 -39.04
CA TYR A 256 11.97 7.67 -38.60
C TYR A 256 11.02 7.96 -37.43
N ARG A 257 11.44 8.73 -36.42
CA ARG A 257 10.57 9.21 -35.32
C ARG A 257 9.33 9.92 -35.86
N ARG A 258 9.47 10.76 -36.89
CA ARG A 258 8.35 11.45 -37.54
C ARG A 258 7.43 10.51 -38.31
N TRP A 259 8.00 9.51 -38.98
CA TRP A 259 7.22 8.51 -39.71
C TRP A 259 6.45 7.58 -38.76
N ALA A 260 7.10 7.07 -37.71
CA ALA A 260 6.52 6.13 -36.75
C ALA A 260 5.34 6.75 -35.97
N ARG A 261 5.38 8.06 -35.68
CA ARG A 261 4.26 8.80 -35.05
C ARG A 261 3.02 8.97 -35.94
N ARG A 262 3.10 8.63 -37.24
CA ARG A 262 2.00 8.76 -38.22
C ARG A 262 1.32 7.42 -38.53
N ARG A 263 1.76 6.31 -37.93
CA ARG A 263 1.04 5.03 -37.90
C ARG A 263 0.20 4.96 -36.64
#